data_AF-A0A2K4FKW5-F1
#
_entry.id   AF-A0A2K4FKW5-F1
#
_cell.length_a   1.000
_cell.length_b   1.000
_cell.length_c   1.000
_cell.angle_alpha   90.00
_cell.angle_beta   90.00
_cell.angle_gamma   90.00
#
_symmetry.space_group_name_H-M   'P 1'
#
loop_
_entity.id
_entity.type
_entity.pdbx_description
1 polymer ?
#
loop_
_entity_poly.entity_id
_entity_poly.type
_entity_poly.pdbx_seq_one_letter_code
_entity_poly.pdbx_strand_id
1 'polypeptide(L)'
;MSTRVRFSPDHRPNRRTLLNASPALILLGCSSLAAFLPTAASAEGFVDDAKATLNLRNAYFNRNFTNPNNAQGKAEEWTQSFILDAKSGFTQGTVGFGVDILGMYSVKLDGGRGTAGTQLLPVHDDGRPADDFGRLGVALKAKVSKT
;
A
#
# COMPACT_ATOMS: atom_id res chain seq x y z
N MET A 1 40.83 -42.46 43.80
CA MET A 1 41.88 -42.26 42.77
C MET A 1 41.52 -43.11 41.55
N SER A 2 40.71 -42.53 40.66
CA SER A 2 40.22 -42.98 39.33
C SER A 2 39.08 -41.99 39.02
N THR A 3 38.86 -41.39 37.85
CA THR A 3 38.91 -41.91 36.48
C THR A 3 39.08 -40.73 35.51
N ARG A 4 39.80 -40.94 34.40
CA ARG A 4 40.01 -39.96 33.33
C ARG A 4 39.04 -40.26 32.18
N VAL A 5 38.21 -39.30 31.76
CA VAL A 5 37.63 -39.21 30.39
C VAL A 5 37.40 -37.73 30.08
N ARG A 6 38.02 -37.22 29.01
CA ARG A 6 37.76 -35.87 28.47
C ARG A 6 37.31 -36.05 27.03
N PHE A 7 36.07 -35.65 26.73
CA PHE A 7 35.44 -35.76 25.41
C PHE A 7 35.97 -34.68 24.45
N SER A 8 36.08 -35.08 23.17
CA SER A 8 36.55 -34.30 22.02
C SER A 8 35.48 -33.32 21.51
N PRO A 9 35.83 -32.16 20.93
CA PRO A 9 34.85 -31.25 20.34
C PRO A 9 34.33 -31.77 18.99
N ASP A 10 33.01 -31.84 18.85
CA ASP A 10 32.30 -32.22 17.61
C ASP A 10 32.39 -31.12 16.55
N HIS A 11 32.55 -31.55 15.30
CA HIS A 11 32.80 -30.76 14.11
C HIS A 11 31.50 -30.76 13.28
N ARG A 12 30.86 -29.61 13.10
CA ARG A 12 29.67 -29.46 12.22
C ARG A 12 29.93 -28.37 11.17
N PRO A 13 30.13 -28.72 9.88
CA PRO A 13 30.16 -27.72 8.81
C PRO A 13 28.72 -27.38 8.37
N ASN A 14 28.24 -26.18 8.68
CA ASN A 14 26.98 -25.68 8.12
C ASN A 14 27.23 -25.03 6.75
N ARG A 15 27.02 -25.85 5.72
CA ARG A 15 26.95 -25.47 4.31
C ARG A 15 25.70 -24.61 4.06
N ARG A 16 25.83 -23.29 4.18
CA ARG A 16 24.82 -22.34 3.68
C ARG A 16 25.26 -21.84 2.31
N THR A 17 24.77 -22.53 1.28
CA THR A 17 24.85 -22.13 -0.12
C THR A 17 24.13 -20.80 -0.29
N LEU A 18 24.88 -19.70 -0.35
CA LEU A 18 24.35 -18.39 -0.71
C LEU A 18 24.04 -18.41 -2.21
N LEU A 19 22.77 -18.56 -2.57
CA LEU A 19 22.28 -18.26 -3.92
C LEU A 19 22.42 -16.76 -4.14
N ASN A 20 23.55 -16.37 -4.71
CA ASN A 20 23.83 -15.03 -5.17
C ASN A 20 23.05 -14.81 -6.47
N ALA A 21 21.81 -14.35 -6.37
CA ALA A 21 21.01 -13.96 -7.53
C ALA A 21 21.53 -12.61 -8.04
N SER A 22 22.23 -12.62 -9.17
CA SER A 22 22.74 -11.43 -9.84
C SER A 22 21.63 -10.44 -10.20
N PRO A 23 21.80 -9.12 -9.99
CA PRO A 23 20.77 -8.11 -10.24
C PRO A 23 20.41 -7.89 -11.72
N ALA A 24 21.11 -8.56 -12.65
CA ALA A 24 20.88 -8.44 -14.08
C ALA A 24 19.59 -9.12 -14.60
N LEU A 25 19.03 -10.09 -13.85
CA LEU A 25 17.82 -10.80 -14.29
C LEU A 25 16.51 -10.04 -14.05
N ILE A 26 16.52 -8.97 -13.26
CA ILE A 26 15.32 -8.19 -12.94
C ILE A 26 14.98 -7.20 -14.08
N LEU A 27 15.97 -6.81 -14.90
CA LEU A 27 15.78 -5.82 -15.96
C LEU A 27 15.09 -6.35 -17.23
N LEU A 28 14.98 -7.68 -17.42
CA LEU A 28 14.31 -8.27 -18.59
C LEU A 28 12.80 -8.53 -18.40
N GLY A 29 12.27 -8.37 -17.18
CA GLY A 29 10.85 -8.60 -16.90
C GLY A 29 9.92 -7.48 -17.37
N CYS A 30 10.42 -6.24 -17.42
CA CYS A 30 9.57 -5.06 -17.64
C CYS A 30 9.16 -4.83 -19.10
N SER A 31 9.80 -5.47 -20.08
CA SER A 31 9.54 -5.25 -21.51
C SER A 31 8.42 -6.12 -22.09
N SER A 32 7.98 -7.18 -21.38
CA SER A 32 6.96 -8.11 -21.88
C SER A 32 5.51 -7.62 -21.72
N LEU A 33 5.27 -6.59 -20.89
CA LEU A 33 3.93 -6.05 -20.65
C LEU A 33 3.43 -5.13 -21.78
N ALA A 34 4.32 -4.68 -22.67
CA ALA A 34 3.97 -3.76 -23.76
C ALA A 34 3.36 -4.46 -25.00
N ALA A 35 3.48 -5.79 -25.12
CA ALA A 35 3.13 -6.52 -26.35
C ALA A 35 1.66 -6.98 -26.44
N PHE A 36 0.84 -6.72 -25.41
CA PHE A 36 -0.57 -7.13 -25.34
C PHE A 36 -1.54 -5.96 -25.19
N LEU A 37 -1.26 -4.80 -25.80
CA LEU A 37 -2.29 -3.77 -25.95
C LEU A 37 -3.19 -4.16 -27.13
N PRO A 38 -4.46 -4.53 -26.90
CA PRO A 38 -5.41 -4.65 -27.99
C PRO A 38 -5.49 -3.28 -28.67
N THR A 39 -5.50 -3.25 -30.00
CA THR A 39 -5.90 -2.07 -30.75
C THR A 39 -7.39 -1.86 -30.50
N ALA A 40 -7.73 -1.31 -29.33
CA ALA A 40 -9.09 -0.94 -29.01
C ALA A 40 -9.52 0.08 -30.04
N ALA A 41 -10.56 -0.24 -30.81
CA ALA A 41 -11.34 0.77 -31.51
C ALA A 41 -11.62 1.87 -30.48
N SER A 42 -10.98 3.02 -30.68
CA SER A 42 -10.98 4.11 -29.70
C SER A 42 -12.43 4.43 -29.35
N ALA A 43 -12.84 4.08 -28.13
CA ALA A 43 -14.01 4.67 -27.53
C ALA A 43 -13.61 6.12 -27.23
N GLU A 44 -13.64 6.94 -28.28
CA GLU A 44 -13.19 8.32 -28.23
C GLU A 44 -13.95 9.02 -27.09
N GLY A 45 -13.20 9.65 -26.20
CA GLY A 45 -13.72 10.22 -24.95
C GLY A 45 -13.64 9.29 -23.73
N PHE A 46 -13.89 7.97 -23.80
CA PHE A 46 -13.80 7.13 -22.58
C PHE A 46 -12.38 7.03 -22.04
N VAL A 47 -11.42 6.76 -22.94
CA VAL A 47 -9.98 6.72 -22.60
C VAL A 47 -9.37 8.10 -22.76
N ASP A 48 -9.75 8.85 -23.81
CA ASP A 48 -9.13 10.13 -24.13
C ASP A 48 -9.41 11.19 -23.06
N ASP A 49 -10.60 11.19 -22.45
CA ASP A 49 -10.93 12.09 -21.34
C ASP A 49 -10.60 11.49 -19.97
N ALA A 50 -9.92 10.34 -19.92
CA ALA A 50 -9.56 9.72 -18.66
C ALA A 50 -8.50 10.56 -17.93
N LYS A 51 -8.65 10.65 -16.61
CA LYS A 51 -7.72 11.36 -15.73
C LYS A 51 -7.35 10.48 -14.55
N ALA A 52 -6.06 10.41 -14.26
CA ALA A 52 -5.56 9.71 -13.08
C ALA A 52 -4.61 10.61 -12.31
N THR A 53 -4.78 10.68 -10.99
CA THR A 53 -3.89 11.37 -10.06
C THR A 53 -3.41 10.39 -9.01
N LEU A 54 -2.10 10.40 -8.76
CA LEU A 54 -1.50 9.70 -7.63
C LEU A 54 -0.98 10.74 -6.63
N ASN A 55 -1.61 10.81 -5.46
CA ASN A 55 -1.19 11.67 -4.37
C ASN A 55 -0.35 10.87 -3.37
N LEU A 56 0.88 11.33 -3.14
CA LEU A 56 1.78 10.82 -2.12
C LEU A 56 1.68 11.70 -0.88
N ARG A 57 1.07 11.19 0.18
CA ARG A 57 0.86 11.93 1.43
C ARG A 57 1.75 11.36 2.53
N ASN A 58 2.74 12.14 2.95
CA ASN A 58 3.46 11.90 4.19
C ASN A 58 2.79 12.70 5.32
N ALA A 59 2.36 12.04 6.39
CA ALA A 59 1.60 12.68 7.46
C ALA A 59 2.07 12.23 8.84
N TYR A 60 2.70 13.15 9.57
CA TYR A 60 3.00 13.02 11.00
C TYR A 60 1.91 13.74 11.79
N PHE A 61 1.34 13.07 12.79
CA PHE A 61 0.32 13.66 13.66
C PHE A 61 0.66 13.41 15.12
N ASN A 62 0.65 14.47 15.92
CA ASN A 62 0.90 14.41 17.36
C ASN A 62 -0.15 15.23 18.11
N ARG A 63 -0.83 14.58 19.06
CA ARG A 63 -1.79 15.19 19.97
C ARG A 63 -1.37 14.86 21.40
N ASN A 64 -0.94 15.89 22.12
CA ASN A 64 -0.65 15.80 23.55
C ASN A 64 -1.93 16.00 24.38
N PHE A 65 -2.25 15.06 25.26
CA PHE A 65 -3.39 15.19 26.18
C PHE A 65 -2.93 15.85 27.48
N THR A 66 -3.49 17.01 27.81
CA THR A 66 -3.04 17.82 28.96
C THR A 66 -3.77 17.52 30.27
N ASN A 67 -4.92 16.84 30.20
CA ASN A 67 -5.65 16.43 31.40
C ASN A 67 -4.99 15.17 32.00
N PRO A 68 -4.48 15.21 33.25
CA PRO A 68 -3.81 14.08 33.89
C PRO A 68 -4.74 12.89 34.17
N ASN A 69 -6.06 13.09 34.11
CA ASN A 69 -7.05 12.02 34.28
C ASN A 69 -7.30 11.23 32.99
N ASN A 70 -6.72 11.62 31.84
CA ASN A 70 -6.80 10.83 30.63
C ASN A 70 -5.94 9.56 30.78
N ALA A 71 -6.51 8.41 30.42
CA ALA A 71 -5.79 7.14 30.43
C ALA A 71 -4.60 7.10 29.44
N GLN A 72 -4.62 7.96 28.42
CA GLN A 72 -3.59 8.09 27.41
C GLN A 72 -2.97 9.49 27.44
N GLY A 73 -1.64 9.58 27.52
CA GLY A 73 -0.92 10.86 27.59
C GLY A 73 -0.71 11.55 26.25
N LYS A 74 -0.58 10.81 25.15
CA LYS A 74 -0.49 11.36 23.79
C LYS A 74 -1.04 10.39 22.74
N ALA A 75 -1.50 10.91 21.61
CA ALA A 75 -1.69 10.15 20.38
C ALA A 75 -0.68 10.63 19.33
N GLU A 76 0.15 9.74 18.82
CA GLU A 76 1.26 10.06 17.93
C GLU A 76 1.50 8.91 16.94
N GLU A 77 1.36 9.23 15.65
CA GLU A 77 1.50 8.28 14.55
C GLU A 77 2.09 9.00 13.32
N TRP A 78 2.85 8.26 12.52
CA TRP A 78 3.44 8.74 11.26
C TRP A 78 3.14 7.76 10.13
N THR A 79 2.63 8.27 9.02
CA THR A 79 2.23 7.44 7.87
C THR A 79 2.77 7.98 6.55
N GLN A 80 2.97 7.05 5.62
CA GLN A 80 3.11 7.32 4.19
C GLN A 80 1.91 6.73 3.46
N SER A 81 1.16 7.57 2.75
CA SER A 81 -0.05 7.16 2.02
C SER A 81 0.06 7.41 0.52
N PHE A 82 -0.61 6.55 -0.23
CA PHE A 82 -0.72 6.54 -1.68
C PHE A 82 -2.21 6.58 -2.02
N ILE A 83 -2.66 7.66 -2.64
CA ILE A 83 -4.07 7.86 -2.99
C ILE A 83 -4.15 7.98 -4.50
N LEU A 84 -4.69 6.95 -5.15
CA LEU A 84 -4.99 6.91 -6.58
C LEU A 84 -6.44 7.32 -6.80
N ASP A 85 -6.65 8.43 -7.52
CA ASP A 85 -7.97 8.83 -8.03
C ASP A 85 -7.93 8.73 -9.56
N ALA A 86 -8.61 7.74 -10.12
CA ALA A 86 -8.67 7.50 -11.56
C ALA A 86 -10.12 7.56 -12.05
N LYS A 87 -10.37 8.36 -13.07
CA LYS A 87 -11.70 8.62 -13.63
C LYS A 87 -11.63 8.37 -15.13
N SER A 88 -12.50 7.51 -15.65
CA SER A 88 -12.68 7.44 -17.10
C SER A 88 -13.38 8.70 -17.62
N GLY A 89 -13.34 8.93 -18.91
CA GLY A 89 -14.35 9.75 -19.57
C GLY A 89 -15.70 9.03 -19.68
N PHE A 90 -16.47 9.39 -20.70
CA PHE A 90 -17.75 8.75 -21.01
C PHE A 90 -17.69 8.09 -22.39
N THR A 91 -18.34 6.93 -22.54
CA THR A 91 -18.56 6.32 -23.86
C THR A 91 -19.37 7.24 -24.78
N GLN A 92 -19.14 7.16 -26.09
CA GLN A 92 -19.91 7.93 -27.07
C GLN A 92 -21.38 7.44 -27.16
N GLY A 93 -22.29 8.38 -27.44
CA GLY A 93 -23.73 8.11 -27.62
C GLY A 93 -24.61 9.08 -26.82
N THR A 94 -25.94 8.95 -26.99
CA THR A 94 -26.93 9.77 -26.26
C THR A 94 -26.82 9.60 -24.75
N VAL A 95 -26.47 8.40 -24.30
CA VAL A 95 -26.14 8.08 -22.91
C VAL A 95 -24.71 7.59 -22.86
N GLY A 96 -23.83 8.38 -22.25
CA GLY A 96 -22.45 8.01 -22.03
C GLY A 96 -22.27 7.36 -20.67
N PHE A 97 -21.51 6.27 -20.60
CA PHE A 97 -21.18 5.55 -19.38
C PHE A 97 -19.70 5.72 -19.03
N GLY A 98 -19.40 5.73 -17.73
CA GLY A 98 -18.05 5.87 -17.20
C GLY A 98 -17.85 5.08 -15.91
N VAL A 99 -16.60 4.96 -15.48
CA VAL A 99 -16.18 4.34 -14.23
C VAL A 99 -15.14 5.21 -13.54
N ASP A 100 -15.26 5.33 -12.23
CA ASP A 100 -14.30 5.98 -11.35
C ASP A 100 -13.74 4.97 -10.35
N ILE A 101 -12.46 5.08 -10.04
CA ILE A 101 -11.71 4.25 -9.09
C ILE A 101 -11.02 5.17 -8.09
N LEU A 102 -11.21 4.91 -6.80
CA LEU A 102 -10.46 5.54 -5.71
C LEU A 102 -9.73 4.45 -4.92
N GLY A 103 -8.42 4.37 -5.11
CA GLY A 103 -7.53 3.49 -4.36
C GLY A 103 -6.81 4.27 -3.26
N MET A 104 -6.81 3.76 -2.04
CA MET A 104 -6.05 4.31 -0.92
C MET A 104 -5.24 3.19 -0.30
N TYR A 105 -3.95 3.46 -0.07
CA TYR A 105 -3.05 2.58 0.65
C TYR A 105 -2.17 3.41 1.58
N SER A 106 -1.99 2.96 2.82
CA SER A 106 -1.22 3.67 3.84
C SER A 106 -0.31 2.70 4.57
N VAL A 107 0.92 3.12 4.82
CA VAL A 107 1.94 2.35 5.55
C VAL A 107 2.33 3.13 6.79
N LYS A 108 2.38 2.44 7.92
CA LYS A 108 2.86 2.97 9.19
C LYS A 108 4.38 3.11 9.15
N LEU A 109 4.86 4.32 9.42
CA LEU A 109 6.28 4.63 9.62
C LEU A 109 6.63 4.68 11.11
N ASP A 110 5.73 5.22 11.93
CA ASP A 110 5.82 5.23 13.39
C ASP A 110 4.43 5.22 14.03
N GLY A 111 4.36 4.73 15.27
CA GLY A 111 3.12 4.57 16.02
C GLY A 111 3.02 3.20 16.67
N GLY A 112 2.50 3.16 17.90
CA GLY A 112 2.46 1.94 18.68
C GLY A 112 1.31 1.90 19.69
N ARG A 113 1.20 0.76 20.37
CA ARG A 113 0.22 0.57 21.43
C ARG A 113 0.42 1.62 22.53
N GLY A 114 -0.67 2.27 22.92
CA GLY A 114 -0.64 3.34 23.93
C GLY A 114 -0.43 4.75 23.36
N THR A 115 -0.09 4.89 22.07
CA THR A 115 -0.05 6.19 21.37
C THR A 115 -0.90 6.21 20.09
N ALA A 116 -1.69 5.17 19.84
CA ALA A 116 -2.62 5.11 18.71
C ALA A 116 -3.78 6.11 18.84
N GLY A 117 -4.60 6.23 17.80
CA GLY A 117 -5.85 6.99 17.85
C GLY A 117 -5.75 8.41 17.29
N THR A 118 -4.79 8.66 16.41
CA THR A 118 -4.75 9.87 15.56
C THR A 118 -5.75 9.82 14.41
N GLN A 119 -6.33 8.65 14.14
CA GLN A 119 -7.18 8.32 12.99
C GLN A 119 -6.43 8.25 11.64
N LEU A 120 -5.10 8.27 11.66
CA LEU A 120 -4.30 7.96 10.47
C LEU A 120 -4.33 6.48 10.10
N LEU A 121 -4.45 5.60 11.11
CA LEU A 121 -4.44 4.16 10.96
C LEU A 121 -5.62 3.53 11.70
N PRO A 122 -6.19 2.43 11.18
CA PRO A 122 -7.10 1.61 11.97
C PRO A 122 -6.35 0.98 13.14
N VAL A 123 -7.05 0.76 14.24
CA VAL A 123 -6.51 0.16 15.47
C VAL A 123 -7.14 -1.22 15.65
N HIS A 124 -6.31 -2.22 15.87
CA HIS A 124 -6.75 -3.59 16.17
C HIS A 124 -7.32 -3.69 17.59
N ASP A 125 -8.01 -4.80 17.87
CA ASP A 125 -8.64 -5.05 19.17
C ASP A 125 -7.64 -5.08 20.35
N ASP A 126 -6.35 -5.35 20.07
CA ASP A 126 -5.28 -5.32 21.08
C ASP A 126 -4.72 -3.91 21.36
N GLY A 127 -5.24 -2.90 20.65
CA GLY A 127 -4.84 -1.50 20.74
C GLY A 127 -3.62 -1.13 19.89
N ARG A 128 -3.13 -2.02 19.02
CA ARG A 128 -2.03 -1.70 18.09
C ARG A 128 -2.56 -1.06 16.80
N PRO A 129 -1.96 0.04 16.35
CA PRO A 129 -2.25 0.56 15.02
C PRO A 129 -1.73 -0.41 13.96
N ALA A 130 -2.46 -0.56 12.86
CA ALA A 130 -2.07 -1.45 11.78
C ALA A 130 -0.75 -1.04 11.12
N ASP A 131 0.05 -2.01 10.68
CA ASP A 131 1.30 -1.76 9.95
C ASP A 131 1.03 -1.17 8.56
N ASP A 132 -0.08 -1.55 7.95
CA ASP A 132 -0.60 -0.98 6.72
C ASP A 132 -2.14 -1.06 6.69
N PHE A 133 -2.74 -0.25 5.82
CA PHE A 133 -4.18 -0.27 5.58
C PHE A 133 -4.50 0.19 4.16
N GLY A 134 -5.47 -0.45 3.53
CA GLY A 134 -5.93 -0.07 2.20
C GLY A 134 -7.44 -0.14 2.03
N ARG A 135 -7.94 0.66 1.09
CA ARG A 135 -9.33 0.65 0.65
C ARG A 135 -9.40 0.93 -0.85
N LEU A 136 -10.25 0.19 -1.54
CA LEU A 136 -10.55 0.41 -2.95
C LEU A 136 -12.05 0.71 -3.10
N GLY A 137 -12.38 1.81 -3.76
CA GLY A 137 -13.73 2.19 -4.15
C GLY A 137 -13.84 2.19 -5.67
N VAL A 138 -14.96 1.70 -6.19
CA VAL A 138 -15.31 1.76 -7.61
C VAL A 138 -16.72 2.34 -7.72
N ALA A 139 -16.92 3.27 -8.65
CA ALA A 139 -18.20 3.89 -8.91
C ALA A 139 -18.50 3.87 -10.41
N LEU A 140 -19.72 3.50 -10.77
CA LEU A 140 -20.23 3.64 -12.14
C LEU A 140 -20.93 4.99 -12.27
N LYS A 141 -20.75 5.66 -13.42
CA LYS A 141 -21.38 6.95 -13.73
C LYS A 141 -22.02 6.92 -15.11
N ALA A 142 -23.09 7.67 -15.28
CA ALA A 142 -23.76 7.86 -16.57
C ALA A 142 -24.10 9.33 -16.78
N LYS A 143 -24.07 9.78 -18.03
CA LYS A 143 -24.39 11.16 -18.43
C LYS A 143 -25.29 11.11 -19.67
N VAL A 144 -26.44 11.77 -19.60
CA VAL A 144 -27.32 11.96 -20.76
C VAL A 144 -26.97 13.31 -21.38
N SER A 145 -26.68 13.32 -22.67
CA SER A 145 -26.44 14.57 -23.42
C SER A 145 -27.37 14.61 -24.63
N LYS A 146 -28.01 15.76 -24.86
CA LYS A 146 -28.52 16.05 -26.19
C LYS A 146 -27.30 16.33 -27.06
N THR A 147 -27.13 15.55 -28.11
CA THR A 147 -26.25 15.89 -29.23
C THR A 147 -26.57 17.29 -29.74
#